data_AF-A0A4Y8BLD5-F1
#
_entry.id   AF-A0A4Y8BLD5-F1
#
_cell.length_a   1.000
_cell.length_b   1.000
_cell.length_c   1.000
_cell.angle_alpha   90.00
_cell.angle_beta   90.00
_cell.angle_gamma   90.00
#
_symmetry.space_group_name_H-M   'P 1'
#
loop_
_entity.id
_entity.type
_entity.pdbx_description
1 polymer ?
#
loop_
_entity_poly.entity_id
_entity_poly.type
_entity_poly.pdbx_seq_one_letter_code
_entity_poly.pdbx_strand_id
1 'polypeptide(L)'
;MNKPFYKLKRFYIPCVALVVLIIFTSLTYHFLQRPLELIFWNKCYYEKEDQIRKDIFKLFWSNEEEFKKVFIEQNLNQELKTNQKELLNYMHYFKKDFKFMQILGLDNAYLKALRNKASVFGRKSENNLNYFYLASNSTTNLDEMNNFISIIDKYTIFIDEINALPDTYTPMKIAFNADYFLFNFVPFASSVDKNFICSIPQKEQLLENMINSYAKMDLLYKTKLEAEIQEIYSAMFGAERYNHFINIAKGRLNACGK
;
A
#
# COMPACT_ATOMS: atom_id res chain seq x y z
N MET A 1 -33.70 -49.64 36.43
CA MET A 1 -32.78 -49.93 35.32
C MET A 1 -31.79 -48.78 35.17
N ASN A 2 -30.62 -48.86 35.83
CA ASN A 2 -29.57 -47.85 35.70
C ASN A 2 -28.68 -48.21 34.49
N LYS A 3 -28.88 -47.53 33.35
CA LYS A 3 -27.91 -47.60 32.25
C LYS A 3 -26.59 -47.00 32.73
N PRO A 4 -25.43 -47.63 32.48
CA PRO A 4 -24.18 -47.19 33.07
C PRO A 4 -23.75 -45.87 32.43
N PHE A 5 -23.75 -44.80 33.23
CA PHE A 5 -23.26 -43.45 32.89
C PHE A 5 -21.86 -43.45 32.22
N TYR A 6 -21.06 -44.50 32.46
CA TYR A 6 -19.75 -44.71 31.85
C TYR A 6 -19.79 -44.83 30.31
N LYS A 7 -20.87 -45.36 29.72
CA LYS A 7 -20.98 -45.48 28.25
C LYS A 7 -21.19 -44.13 27.55
N LEU A 8 -21.81 -43.13 28.19
CA LEU A 8 -21.98 -41.79 27.61
C LEU A 8 -20.67 -40.99 27.58
N LYS A 9 -19.82 -41.10 28.63
CA LYS A 9 -18.52 -40.41 28.69
C LYS A 9 -17.60 -40.77 27.52
N ARG A 10 -17.64 -42.02 27.05
CA ARG A 10 -16.79 -42.52 25.95
C ARG A 10 -17.16 -41.96 24.57
N PHE A 11 -18.39 -41.49 24.39
CA PHE A 11 -18.86 -40.83 23.15
C PHE A 11 -18.75 -39.30 23.20
N TYR A 12 -18.83 -38.71 24.39
CA TYR A 12 -18.73 -37.26 24.56
C TYR A 12 -17.31 -36.72 24.31
N ILE A 13 -16.27 -37.45 24.73
CA ILE A 13 -14.87 -37.04 24.54
C ILE A 13 -14.46 -36.95 23.05
N PRO A 14 -14.77 -37.96 22.19
CA PRO A 14 -14.52 -37.86 20.76
C PRO A 14 -15.34 -36.76 20.07
N CYS A 15 -16.61 -36.57 20.45
CA CYS A 15 -17.45 -35.51 19.90
C CYS A 15 -16.93 -34.11 20.28
N VAL A 16 -16.54 -33.90 21.55
CA VAL A 16 -15.96 -32.62 21.98
C VAL A 16 -14.62 -32.38 21.28
N ALA A 17 -13.76 -33.39 21.13
CA ALA A 17 -12.52 -33.25 20.39
C ALA A 17 -12.75 -32.90 18.91
N LEU A 18 -13.75 -33.51 18.28
CA LEU A 18 -14.11 -33.24 16.88
C LEU A 18 -14.71 -31.83 16.71
N VAL A 19 -15.56 -31.39 17.62
CA VAL A 19 -16.10 -30.01 17.64
C VAL A 19 -14.98 -28.99 17.86
N VAL A 20 -14.07 -29.24 18.81
CA VAL A 20 -12.89 -28.39 19.04
C VAL A 20 -12.01 -28.35 17.80
N LEU A 21 -11.81 -29.46 17.10
CA LEU A 21 -11.03 -29.51 15.87
C LEU A 21 -11.70 -28.72 14.74
N ILE A 22 -13.02 -28.81 14.56
CA ILE A 22 -13.76 -28.00 13.58
C ILE A 22 -13.69 -26.50 13.91
N ILE A 23 -13.80 -26.15 15.19
CA ILE A 23 -13.66 -24.77 15.64
C ILE A 23 -12.23 -24.27 15.38
N PHE A 24 -11.22 -25.06 15.70
CA PHE A 24 -9.83 -24.70 15.44
C PHE A 24 -9.53 -24.59 13.94
N THR A 25 -10.00 -25.51 13.09
CA THR A 25 -9.77 -25.43 11.64
C THR A 25 -10.51 -24.26 11.02
N SER A 26 -11.74 -23.96 11.45
CA SER A 26 -12.50 -22.80 10.97
C SER A 26 -11.90 -21.47 11.44
N LEU A 27 -11.45 -21.37 12.70
CA LEU A 27 -10.68 -20.20 13.17
C LEU A 27 -9.36 -20.09 12.41
N THR A 28 -8.63 -21.20 12.24
CA THR A 28 -7.35 -21.17 11.50
C THR A 28 -7.57 -20.71 10.07
N TYR A 29 -8.60 -21.21 9.39
CA TYR A 29 -8.97 -20.76 8.06
C TYR A 29 -9.34 -19.27 8.04
N HIS A 30 -10.27 -18.84 8.90
CA HIS A 30 -10.72 -17.45 8.92
C HIS A 30 -9.59 -16.45 9.28
N PHE A 31 -8.62 -16.85 10.11
CA PHE A 31 -7.57 -15.96 10.59
C PHE A 31 -6.30 -16.03 9.72
N LEU A 32 -5.99 -17.18 9.13
CA LEU A 32 -4.78 -17.34 8.32
C LEU A 32 -5.02 -17.14 6.82
N GLN A 33 -6.25 -17.36 6.33
CA GLN A 33 -6.52 -17.29 4.88
C GLN A 33 -6.09 -15.94 4.31
N ARG A 34 -6.54 -14.83 4.90
CA ARG A 34 -6.23 -13.49 4.40
C ARG A 34 -4.72 -13.18 4.37
N PRO A 35 -3.96 -13.27 5.47
CA PRO A 35 -2.53 -12.98 5.43
C PRO A 35 -1.73 -13.96 4.55
N LEU A 36 -2.13 -15.24 4.47
CA LEU A 36 -1.49 -16.22 3.59
C LEU A 36 -1.82 -15.97 2.11
N GLU A 37 -3.05 -15.58 1.80
CA GLU A 37 -3.48 -15.19 0.46
C GLU A 37 -2.65 -14.00 -0.04
N LEU A 38 -2.37 -13.02 0.81
CA LEU A 38 -1.50 -11.89 0.47
C LEU A 38 -0.07 -12.33 0.16
N ILE A 39 0.50 -13.22 0.98
CA ILE A 39 1.85 -13.77 0.74
C ILE A 39 1.87 -14.56 -0.57
N PHE A 40 0.86 -15.39 -0.81
CA PHE A 40 0.71 -16.16 -2.04
C PHE A 40 0.60 -15.24 -3.26
N TRP A 41 -0.24 -14.20 -3.18
CA TRP A 41 -0.38 -13.19 -4.21
C TRP A 41 0.96 -12.55 -4.53
N ASN A 42 1.71 -12.16 -3.51
CA ASN A 42 3.02 -11.54 -3.68
C ASN A 42 4.03 -12.47 -4.36
N LYS A 43 3.94 -13.78 -4.12
CA LYS A 43 4.83 -14.76 -4.74
C LYS A 43 4.46 -15.08 -6.19
N CYS A 44 3.15 -15.13 -6.49
CA CYS A 44 2.66 -15.68 -7.76
C CYS A 44 2.22 -14.62 -8.77
N TYR A 45 1.77 -13.44 -8.33
CA TYR A 45 1.12 -12.46 -9.20
C TYR A 45 1.79 -11.09 -9.20
N TYR A 46 2.45 -10.70 -8.10
CA TYR A 46 3.02 -9.35 -7.97
C TYR A 46 3.92 -8.94 -9.14
N GLU A 47 4.86 -9.78 -9.57
CA GLU A 47 5.79 -9.42 -10.64
C GLU A 47 5.08 -9.15 -11.96
N LYS A 48 4.11 -10.00 -12.31
CA LYS A 48 3.29 -9.82 -13.51
C LYS A 48 2.45 -8.56 -13.41
N GLU A 49 1.81 -8.30 -12.28
CA GLU A 49 1.01 -7.10 -12.06
C GLU A 49 1.85 -5.82 -12.10
N ASP A 50 3.03 -5.81 -11.48
CA ASP A 50 3.93 -4.67 -11.53
C ASP A 50 4.42 -4.43 -12.95
N GLN A 51 4.72 -5.49 -13.73
CA GLN A 51 5.11 -5.35 -15.12
C GLN A 51 4.01 -4.73 -15.99
N ILE A 52 2.79 -5.27 -15.92
CA ILE A 52 1.62 -4.72 -16.65
C ILE A 52 1.44 -3.23 -16.33
N ARG A 53 1.54 -2.90 -15.04
CA ARG A 53 1.44 -1.52 -14.58
C ARG A 53 2.58 -0.63 -15.09
N LYS A 54 3.83 -1.14 -15.18
CA LYS A 54 4.96 -0.41 -15.81
C LYS A 54 4.64 -0.11 -17.27
N ASP A 55 4.13 -1.10 -17.99
CA ASP A 55 3.84 -1.01 -19.41
C ASP A 55 2.72 0.01 -19.68
N ILE A 56 1.66 0.01 -18.87
CA ILE A 56 0.59 1.03 -18.92
C ILE A 56 1.14 2.43 -18.64
N PHE A 57 2.00 2.59 -17.63
CA PHE A 57 2.62 3.89 -17.33
C PHE A 57 3.53 4.36 -18.46
N LYS A 58 4.25 3.44 -19.11
CA LYS A 58 5.07 3.76 -20.28
C LYS A 58 4.20 4.20 -21.45
N LEU A 59 3.07 3.53 -21.68
CA LEU A 59 2.10 3.91 -22.71
C LEU A 59 1.63 5.35 -22.55
N PHE A 60 1.30 5.79 -21.32
CA PHE A 60 0.92 7.17 -21.04
C PHE A 60 1.93 8.19 -21.58
N TRP A 61 3.24 7.94 -21.43
CA TRP A 61 4.28 8.85 -21.92
C TRP A 61 4.60 8.71 -23.41
N SER A 62 4.33 7.54 -24.00
CA SER A 62 4.71 7.26 -25.41
C SER A 62 3.57 7.41 -26.41
N ASN A 63 2.33 7.17 -26.01
CA ASN A 63 1.16 7.16 -26.88
C ASN A 63 -0.12 7.37 -26.06
N GLU A 64 -0.54 8.63 -25.95
CA GLU A 64 -1.69 9.05 -25.16
C GLU A 64 -3.00 8.38 -25.60
N GLU A 65 -3.24 8.26 -26.90
CA GLU A 65 -4.47 7.69 -27.45
C GLU A 65 -4.57 6.18 -27.19
N GLU A 66 -3.48 5.44 -27.38
CA GLU A 66 -3.43 4.02 -27.04
C GLU A 66 -3.58 3.81 -25.53
N PHE A 67 -2.99 4.68 -24.70
CA PHE A 67 -3.19 4.65 -23.25
C PHE A 67 -4.66 4.81 -22.87
N LYS A 68 -5.38 5.81 -23.42
CA LYS A 68 -6.82 6.00 -23.16
C LYS A 68 -7.62 4.77 -23.56
N LYS A 69 -7.33 4.21 -24.73
CA LYS A 69 -8.00 3.00 -25.23
C LYS A 69 -7.78 1.81 -24.31
N VAL A 70 -6.52 1.48 -24.00
CA VAL A 70 -6.15 0.38 -23.10
C VAL A 70 -6.79 0.55 -21.72
N PHE A 71 -6.84 1.77 -21.20
CA PHE A 71 -7.43 2.07 -19.89
C PHE A 71 -8.91 1.68 -19.81
N ILE A 72 -9.68 2.01 -20.86
CA ILE A 72 -11.10 1.68 -20.97
C ILE A 72 -11.28 0.18 -21.23
N GLU A 73 -10.59 -0.38 -22.23
CA GLU A 73 -10.74 -1.79 -22.65
C GLU A 73 -10.40 -2.77 -21.53
N GLN A 74 -9.37 -2.48 -20.73
CA GLN A 74 -8.97 -3.32 -19.59
C GLN A 74 -9.70 -2.97 -18.29
N ASN A 75 -10.60 -1.97 -18.30
CA ASN A 75 -11.37 -1.53 -17.14
C ASN A 75 -10.50 -1.23 -15.90
N LEU A 76 -9.40 -0.50 -16.11
CA LEU A 76 -8.35 -0.30 -15.10
C LEU A 76 -8.84 0.45 -13.85
N ASN A 77 -9.84 1.32 -13.98
CA ASN A 77 -10.47 1.98 -12.82
C ASN A 77 -11.16 0.97 -11.90
N GLN A 78 -11.91 0.02 -12.46
CA GLN A 78 -12.60 -1.00 -11.66
C GLN A 78 -11.62 -1.97 -10.99
N GLU A 79 -10.53 -2.31 -11.68
CA GLU A 79 -9.44 -3.08 -11.11
C GLU A 79 -8.79 -2.33 -9.94
N LEU A 80 -8.57 -1.01 -10.08
CA LEU A 80 -8.05 -0.16 -9.01
C LEU A 80 -8.98 -0.14 -7.79
N LYS A 81 -10.30 -0.01 -7.99
CA LYS A 81 -11.30 -0.04 -6.90
C LYS A 81 -11.29 -1.36 -6.14
N THR A 82 -11.07 -2.48 -6.84
CA THR A 82 -10.93 -3.80 -6.22
C THR A 82 -9.66 -3.86 -5.38
N ASN A 83 -8.52 -3.45 -5.95
CA ASN A 83 -7.24 -3.38 -5.24
C ASN A 83 -7.29 -2.45 -4.02
N GLN A 84 -7.99 -1.32 -4.12
CA GLN A 84 -8.24 -0.40 -3.01
C GLN A 84 -8.96 -1.11 -1.86
N LYS A 85 -10.07 -1.81 -2.15
CA LYS A 85 -10.85 -2.51 -1.13
C LYS A 85 -10.02 -3.60 -0.44
N GLU A 86 -9.25 -4.36 -1.20
CA GLU A 86 -8.34 -5.37 -0.66
C GLU A 86 -7.26 -4.77 0.23
N LEU A 87 -6.58 -3.71 -0.24
CA LEU A 87 -5.55 -3.02 0.54
C LEU A 87 -6.12 -2.50 1.88
N LEU A 88 -7.28 -1.83 1.84
CA LEU A 88 -7.94 -1.33 3.04
C LEU A 88 -8.32 -2.45 4.00
N ASN A 89 -8.73 -3.61 3.47
CA ASN A 89 -9.00 -4.79 4.29
C ASN A 89 -7.73 -5.30 4.99
N TYR A 90 -6.60 -5.37 4.29
CA TYR A 90 -5.32 -5.75 4.91
C TYR A 90 -4.84 -4.75 5.96
N MET A 91 -4.94 -3.44 5.67
CA MET A 91 -4.59 -2.40 6.64
C MET A 91 -5.46 -2.47 7.89
N HIS A 92 -6.77 -2.65 7.73
CA HIS A 92 -7.71 -2.73 8.84
C HIS A 92 -7.40 -3.89 9.81
N TYR A 93 -6.99 -5.03 9.27
CA TYR A 93 -6.67 -6.21 10.06
C TYR A 93 -5.17 -6.39 10.37
N PHE A 94 -4.35 -5.41 10.03
CA PHE A 94 -2.89 -5.51 10.08
C PHE A 94 -2.36 -6.02 11.41
N LYS A 95 -2.68 -5.35 12.54
CA LYS A 95 -2.17 -5.73 13.87
C LYS A 95 -2.43 -7.20 14.20
N LYS A 96 -3.63 -7.67 13.87
CA LYS A 96 -4.06 -9.04 14.11
C LYS A 96 -3.26 -10.00 13.23
N ASP A 97 -3.29 -9.76 11.92
CA ASP A 97 -2.65 -10.62 10.93
C ASP A 97 -1.14 -10.69 11.13
N PHE A 98 -0.50 -9.55 11.38
CA PHE A 98 0.92 -9.44 11.67
C PHE A 98 1.32 -10.28 12.89
N LYS A 99 0.55 -10.21 13.99
CA LYS A 99 0.82 -11.01 15.19
C LYS A 99 0.74 -12.52 14.90
N PHE A 100 -0.23 -12.97 14.08
CA PHE A 100 -0.29 -14.37 13.68
C PHE A 100 0.90 -14.76 12.81
N MET A 101 1.28 -13.91 11.86
CA MET A 101 2.44 -14.18 11.00
C MET A 101 3.74 -14.21 11.80
N GLN A 102 3.88 -13.40 12.86
CA GLN A 102 5.02 -13.48 13.78
C GLN A 102 5.08 -14.83 14.50
N ILE A 103 3.95 -15.36 14.99
CA ILE A 103 3.89 -16.68 15.63
C ILE A 103 4.34 -17.78 14.66
N LEU A 104 4.05 -17.62 13.36
CA LEU A 104 4.42 -18.57 12.32
C LEU A 104 5.81 -18.31 11.69
N GLY A 105 6.51 -17.24 12.09
CA GLY A 105 7.78 -16.83 11.47
C GLY A 105 7.65 -16.37 10.01
N LEU A 106 6.47 -15.90 9.61
CA LEU A 106 6.13 -15.42 8.25
C LEU A 106 5.92 -13.89 8.19
N ASP A 107 6.18 -13.19 9.27
CA ASP A 107 5.96 -11.74 9.46
C ASP A 107 6.71 -10.89 8.43
N ASN A 108 7.98 -11.20 8.14
CA ASN A 108 8.73 -10.49 7.09
C ASN A 108 8.14 -10.71 5.69
N ALA A 109 7.70 -11.94 5.38
CA ALA A 109 7.06 -12.25 4.10
C ALA A 109 5.71 -11.52 3.97
N TYR A 110 4.93 -11.48 5.06
CA TYR A 110 3.68 -10.76 5.13
C TYR A 110 3.87 -9.25 4.94
N LEU A 111 4.81 -8.64 5.67
CA LEU A 111 5.10 -7.22 5.54
C LEU A 111 5.56 -6.86 4.12
N LYS A 112 6.43 -7.67 3.52
CA LYS A 112 6.86 -7.48 2.13
C LYS A 112 5.68 -7.55 1.17
N ALA A 113 4.79 -8.52 1.35
CA ALA A 113 3.62 -8.69 0.51
C ALA A 113 2.63 -7.51 0.66
N LEU A 114 2.40 -7.05 1.88
CA LEU A 114 1.55 -5.89 2.17
C LEU A 114 2.12 -4.60 1.57
N ARG A 115 3.43 -4.39 1.71
CA ARG A 115 4.16 -3.27 1.11
C ARG A 115 4.01 -3.29 -0.41
N ASN A 116 4.24 -4.44 -1.03
CA ASN A 116 4.11 -4.61 -2.48
C ASN A 116 2.67 -4.38 -2.96
N LYS A 117 1.66 -4.83 -2.22
CA LYS A 117 0.24 -4.56 -2.52
C LYS A 117 -0.08 -3.08 -2.45
N ALA A 118 0.41 -2.39 -1.41
CA ALA A 118 0.28 -0.94 -1.27
C ALA A 118 0.95 -0.21 -2.45
N SER A 119 2.21 -0.52 -2.75
CA SER A 119 2.97 0.06 -3.86
C SER A 119 2.26 -0.11 -5.20
N VAL A 120 1.75 -1.31 -5.51
CA VAL A 120 0.97 -1.55 -6.74
C VAL A 120 -0.28 -0.66 -6.77
N PHE A 121 -1.02 -0.58 -5.66
CA PHE A 121 -2.19 0.28 -5.57
C PHE A 121 -1.85 1.74 -5.89
N GLY A 122 -0.89 2.36 -5.19
CA GLY A 122 -0.62 3.78 -5.38
C GLY A 122 -0.06 4.10 -6.77
N ARG A 123 0.69 3.19 -7.38
CA ARG A 123 1.15 3.34 -8.77
C ARG A 123 0.05 3.10 -9.81
N LYS A 124 -0.93 2.24 -9.53
CA LYS A 124 -2.14 2.14 -10.36
C LYS A 124 -3.02 3.38 -10.20
N SER A 125 -3.07 3.98 -9.00
CA SER A 125 -3.74 5.28 -8.78
C SER A 125 -3.11 6.40 -9.59
N GLU A 126 -1.79 6.44 -9.73
CA GLU A 126 -1.09 7.37 -10.62
C GLU A 126 -1.60 7.26 -12.07
N ASN A 127 -1.68 6.05 -12.62
CA ASN A 127 -2.26 5.83 -13.96
C ASN A 127 -3.73 6.28 -14.05
N ASN A 128 -4.53 6.05 -13.01
CA ASN A 128 -5.94 6.47 -12.97
C ASN A 128 -6.08 8.00 -12.97
N LEU A 129 -5.29 8.70 -12.14
CA LEU A 129 -5.28 10.16 -12.11
C LEU A 129 -4.80 10.74 -13.45
N ASN A 130 -3.77 10.15 -14.06
CA ASN A 130 -3.31 10.53 -15.39
C ASN A 130 -4.41 10.38 -16.44
N TYR A 131 -5.13 9.25 -16.45
CA TYR A 131 -6.25 9.04 -17.37
C TYR A 131 -7.35 10.10 -17.20
N PHE A 132 -7.79 10.35 -15.97
CA PHE A 132 -8.84 11.34 -15.75
C PHE A 132 -8.41 12.78 -16.03
N TYR A 133 -7.13 13.10 -15.85
CA TYR A 133 -6.58 14.36 -16.31
C TYR A 133 -6.66 14.51 -17.84
N LEU A 134 -6.36 13.45 -18.60
CA LEU A 134 -6.47 13.47 -20.06
C LEU A 134 -7.93 13.49 -20.53
N ALA A 135 -8.77 12.64 -19.96
CA ALA A 135 -10.17 12.45 -20.37
C ALA A 135 -11.06 13.67 -20.12
N SER A 136 -10.67 14.53 -19.18
CA SER A 136 -11.36 15.76 -18.82
C SER A 136 -10.91 16.97 -19.65
N ASN A 137 -10.18 16.77 -20.74
CA ASN A 137 -9.49 17.85 -21.48
C ASN A 137 -8.65 18.75 -20.54
N SER A 138 -7.93 18.12 -19.60
CA SER A 138 -7.09 18.82 -18.61
C SER A 138 -7.87 19.67 -17.59
N THR A 139 -9.16 19.38 -17.37
CA THR A 139 -9.95 19.98 -16.28
C THR A 139 -9.99 19.05 -15.06
N THR A 140 -10.10 19.59 -13.85
CA THR A 140 -9.94 18.76 -12.65
C THR A 140 -11.10 17.77 -12.48
N ASN A 141 -10.83 16.45 -12.55
CA ASN A 141 -11.72 15.45 -11.95
C ASN A 141 -11.45 15.40 -10.44
N LEU A 142 -12.07 16.34 -9.72
CA LEU A 142 -11.91 16.46 -8.27
C LEU A 142 -12.39 15.22 -7.53
N ASP A 143 -13.35 14.47 -8.06
CA ASP A 143 -13.90 13.28 -7.38
C ASP A 143 -12.86 12.16 -7.26
N GLU A 144 -12.14 11.88 -8.34
CA GLU A 144 -11.09 10.85 -8.35
C GLU A 144 -9.87 11.30 -7.51
N MET A 145 -9.54 12.60 -7.53
CA MET A 145 -8.50 13.16 -6.66
C MET A 145 -8.91 13.09 -5.17
N ASN A 146 -10.15 13.44 -4.84
CA ASN A 146 -10.70 13.35 -3.49
C ASN A 146 -10.72 11.91 -2.97
N ASN A 147 -11.13 10.95 -3.81
CA ASN A 147 -11.08 9.54 -3.46
C ASN A 147 -9.63 9.08 -3.17
N PHE A 148 -8.68 9.49 -4.00
CA PHE A 148 -7.26 9.18 -3.77
C PHE A 148 -6.74 9.77 -2.45
N ILE A 149 -7.01 11.04 -2.17
CA ILE A 149 -6.62 11.70 -0.92
C ILE A 149 -7.26 11.01 0.30
N SER A 150 -8.53 10.62 0.21
CA SER A 150 -9.21 9.88 1.29
C SER A 150 -8.50 8.56 1.65
N ILE A 151 -7.83 7.94 0.68
CA ILE A 151 -7.05 6.72 0.90
C ILE A 151 -5.70 7.06 1.51
N ILE A 152 -5.04 8.15 1.08
CA ILE A 152 -3.80 8.65 1.71
C ILE A 152 -4.03 8.96 3.18
N ASP A 153 -5.16 9.55 3.55
CA ASP A 153 -5.49 9.86 4.95
C ASP A 153 -5.53 8.59 5.80
N LYS A 154 -6.17 7.52 5.28
CA LYS A 154 -6.17 6.20 5.94
C LYS A 154 -4.78 5.58 5.99
N TYR A 155 -3.99 5.77 4.93
CA TYR A 155 -2.64 5.24 4.84
C TYR A 155 -1.68 5.96 5.81
N THR A 156 -1.91 7.24 6.09
CA THR A 156 -1.15 8.01 7.09
C THR A 156 -1.24 7.35 8.48
N ILE A 157 -2.46 7.03 8.92
CA ILE A 157 -2.69 6.32 10.18
C ILE A 157 -1.98 4.96 10.18
N PHE A 158 -2.06 4.23 9.06
CA PHE A 158 -1.42 2.93 8.90
C PHE A 158 0.11 3.01 8.94
N ILE A 159 0.71 4.06 8.37
CA ILE A 159 2.16 4.27 8.40
C ILE A 159 2.65 4.51 9.83
N ASP A 160 1.86 5.14 10.70
CA ASP A 160 2.21 5.22 12.12
C ASP A 160 2.23 3.85 12.80
N GLU A 161 1.32 2.95 12.42
CA GLU A 161 1.35 1.55 12.90
C GLU A 161 2.60 0.81 12.44
N ILE A 162 3.02 0.99 11.18
CA ILE A 162 4.28 0.42 10.67
C ILE A 162 5.50 0.99 11.41
N ASN A 163 5.50 2.29 11.66
CA ASN A 163 6.60 2.96 12.34
C ASN A 163 6.75 2.51 13.80
N ALA A 164 5.65 2.12 14.44
CA ALA A 164 5.62 1.60 15.80
C ALA A 164 6.15 0.16 15.94
N LEU A 165 6.45 -0.53 14.83
CA LEU A 165 7.06 -1.87 14.88
C LEU A 165 8.46 -1.83 15.55
N PRO A 166 8.99 -2.97 16.04
CA PRO A 166 10.36 -3.04 16.55
C PRO A 166 11.43 -2.70 15.51
N ASP A 167 12.63 -2.33 15.96
CA ASP A 167 13.76 -1.94 15.09
C ASP A 167 14.28 -3.07 14.20
N THR A 168 13.98 -4.32 14.52
CA THR A 168 14.25 -5.47 13.64
C THR A 168 13.58 -5.34 12.27
N TYR A 169 12.55 -4.49 12.14
CA TYR A 169 11.85 -4.22 10.90
C TYR A 169 12.27 -2.90 10.23
N THR A 170 13.39 -2.29 10.63
CA THR A 170 13.82 -0.98 10.10
C THR A 170 13.88 -0.89 8.57
N PRO A 171 14.44 -1.88 7.84
CA PRO A 171 14.40 -1.85 6.38
C PRO A 171 12.98 -1.73 5.80
N MET A 172 12.03 -2.43 6.43
CA MET A 172 10.63 -2.41 6.01
C MET A 172 9.96 -1.09 6.36
N LYS A 173 10.24 -0.51 7.54
CA LYS A 173 9.77 0.84 7.90
C LYS A 173 10.20 1.86 6.86
N ILE A 174 11.47 1.83 6.44
CA ILE A 174 11.98 2.73 5.40
C ILE A 174 11.22 2.52 4.08
N ALA A 175 11.06 1.27 3.63
CA ALA A 175 10.35 0.98 2.39
C ALA A 175 8.89 1.48 2.39
N PHE A 176 8.17 1.30 3.50
CA PHE A 176 6.81 1.83 3.64
C PHE A 176 6.75 3.36 3.64
N ASN A 177 7.67 4.03 4.34
CA ASN A 177 7.74 5.50 4.31
C ASN A 177 8.13 6.03 2.92
N ALA A 178 8.88 5.27 2.13
CA ALA A 178 9.21 5.64 0.75
C ALA A 178 8.00 5.56 -0.16
N ASP A 179 7.21 4.49 -0.05
CA ASP A 179 5.96 4.37 -0.80
C ASP A 179 4.98 5.46 -0.36
N TYR A 180 4.90 5.77 0.95
CA TYR A 180 4.08 6.86 1.47
C TYR A 180 4.52 8.24 0.93
N PHE A 181 5.83 8.52 0.91
CA PHE A 181 6.38 9.72 0.28
C PHE A 181 5.88 9.83 -1.16
N LEU A 182 6.00 8.75 -1.93
CA LEU A 182 5.63 8.73 -3.33
C LEU A 182 4.12 8.93 -3.51
N PHE A 183 3.28 8.34 -2.67
CA PHE A 183 1.83 8.53 -2.74
C PHE A 183 1.43 10.00 -2.53
N ASN A 184 2.07 10.68 -1.57
CA ASN A 184 1.84 12.11 -1.36
C ASN A 184 2.41 12.97 -2.51
N PHE A 185 3.38 12.46 -3.27
CA PHE A 185 3.92 13.13 -4.45
C PHE A 185 3.04 12.99 -5.69
N VAL A 186 2.31 11.87 -5.85
CA VAL A 186 1.50 11.57 -7.05
C VAL A 186 0.59 12.74 -7.48
N PRO A 187 -0.15 13.44 -6.58
CA PRO A 187 -1.00 14.56 -6.97
C PRO A 187 -0.23 15.72 -7.59
N PHE A 188 1.03 15.93 -7.17
CA PHE A 188 1.92 16.92 -7.76
C PHE A 188 2.56 16.45 -9.04
N ALA A 189 2.57 15.16 -9.34
CA ALA A 189 3.16 14.59 -10.56
C ALA A 189 2.13 14.41 -11.68
N SER A 190 0.85 14.23 -11.33
CA SER A 190 -0.22 13.85 -12.28
C SER A 190 -0.62 14.95 -13.26
N SER A 191 -0.29 16.22 -12.98
CA SER A 191 -0.54 17.34 -13.89
C SER A 191 0.44 18.48 -13.69
N VAL A 192 0.84 19.14 -14.78
CA VAL A 192 1.60 20.40 -14.76
C VAL A 192 0.71 21.64 -14.80
N ASP A 193 -0.61 21.46 -14.94
CA ASP A 193 -1.56 22.57 -14.98
C ASP A 193 -1.64 23.25 -13.60
N LYS A 194 -1.42 24.56 -13.59
CA LYS A 194 -1.42 25.35 -12.36
C LYS A 194 -2.78 25.31 -11.68
N ASN A 195 -3.88 25.51 -12.40
CA ASN A 195 -5.22 25.58 -11.81
C ASN A 195 -5.59 24.24 -11.16
N PHE A 196 -5.22 23.13 -11.82
CA PHE A 196 -5.35 21.79 -11.27
C PHE A 196 -4.61 21.68 -9.93
N ILE A 197 -3.31 21.97 -9.90
CA ILE A 197 -2.50 21.88 -8.67
C ILE A 197 -3.11 22.69 -7.54
N CYS A 198 -3.61 23.90 -7.83
CA CYS A 198 -4.18 24.77 -6.81
C CYS A 198 -5.54 24.31 -6.30
N SER A 199 -6.26 23.54 -7.11
CA SER A 199 -7.53 22.90 -6.73
C SER A 199 -7.36 21.61 -5.94
N ILE A 200 -6.15 21.06 -5.82
CA ILE A 200 -5.89 19.85 -5.04
C ILE A 200 -6.25 20.09 -3.57
N PRO A 201 -7.14 19.27 -2.97
CA PRO A 201 -7.46 19.37 -1.55
C PRO A 201 -6.25 19.03 -0.70
N GLN A 202 -6.11 19.71 0.45
CA GLN A 202 -5.09 19.40 1.45
C GLN A 202 -3.65 19.38 0.89
N LYS A 203 -3.38 20.10 -0.21
CA LYS A 203 -2.10 20.08 -0.93
C LYS A 203 -0.91 20.48 -0.04
N GLU A 204 -1.12 21.39 0.91
CA GLU A 204 -0.10 21.74 1.90
C GLU A 204 0.23 20.56 2.83
N GLN A 205 -0.79 19.82 3.27
CA GLN A 205 -0.62 18.60 4.08
C GLN A 205 0.11 17.50 3.31
N LEU A 206 -0.19 17.32 2.02
CA LEU A 206 0.50 16.35 1.18
C LEU A 206 2.01 16.64 1.11
N LEU A 207 2.39 17.91 0.93
CA LEU A 207 3.80 18.32 0.97
C LEU A 207 4.42 18.08 2.34
N GLU A 208 3.72 18.41 3.42
CA GLU A 208 4.21 18.16 4.78
C GLU A 208 4.46 16.67 5.03
N ASN A 209 3.53 15.81 4.61
CA ASN A 209 3.68 14.36 4.69
C ASN A 209 4.90 13.85 3.91
N MET A 210 5.17 14.41 2.72
CA MET A 210 6.40 14.10 1.96
C MET A 210 7.66 14.49 2.76
N ILE A 211 7.70 15.70 3.32
CA ILE A 211 8.87 16.16 4.08
C ILE A 211 9.09 15.28 5.32
N ASN A 212 8.02 15.00 6.07
CA ASN A 212 8.08 14.23 7.31
C ASN A 212 8.48 12.77 7.06
N SER A 213 7.93 12.14 6.02
CA SER A 213 8.30 10.77 5.65
C SER A 213 9.76 10.68 5.20
N TYR A 214 10.25 11.66 4.43
CA TYR A 214 11.66 11.73 4.05
C TYR A 214 12.58 11.88 5.27
N ALA A 215 12.29 12.83 6.18
CA ALA A 215 13.07 13.03 7.40
C ALA A 215 13.13 11.75 8.26
N LYS A 216 12.02 11.01 8.33
CA LYS A 216 11.95 9.76 9.09
C LYS A 216 12.78 8.64 8.45
N MET A 217 12.72 8.51 7.12
CA MET A 217 13.56 7.55 6.38
C MET A 217 15.05 7.83 6.55
N ASP A 218 15.44 9.10 6.43
CA ASP A 218 16.83 9.54 6.59
C ASP A 218 17.35 9.25 8.01
N LEU A 219 16.54 9.57 9.03
CA LEU A 219 16.88 9.27 10.43
C LEU A 219 17.04 7.76 10.67
N LEU A 220 16.09 6.94 10.21
CA LEU A 220 16.15 5.49 10.36
C LEU A 220 17.38 4.91 9.66
N TYR A 221 17.71 5.40 8.46
CA TYR A 221 18.88 4.95 7.73
C TYR A 221 20.18 5.24 8.50
N LYS A 222 20.41 6.51 8.84
CA LYS A 222 21.63 6.96 9.54
C LYS A 222 21.82 6.25 10.88
N THR A 223 20.73 6.08 11.63
CA THR A 223 20.84 5.54 13.00
C THR A 223 20.84 4.03 13.09
N LYS A 224 20.36 3.30 12.06
CA LYS A 224 20.12 1.85 12.16
C LYS A 224 20.67 1.01 11.01
N LEU A 225 21.02 1.60 9.86
CA LEU A 225 21.39 0.84 8.65
C LEU A 225 22.65 1.34 7.93
N GLU A 226 23.16 2.53 8.26
CA GLU A 226 24.33 3.12 7.58
C GLU A 226 25.56 2.21 7.61
N ALA A 227 25.76 1.47 8.72
CA ALA A 227 26.85 0.51 8.86
C ALA A 227 26.58 -0.86 8.19
N GLU A 228 25.32 -1.22 7.93
CA GLU A 228 24.94 -2.55 7.45
C GLU A 228 24.68 -2.59 5.93
N ILE A 229 24.24 -1.48 5.32
CA ILE A 229 23.71 -1.49 3.95
C ILE A 229 24.01 -0.18 3.18
N GLN A 230 25.29 0.21 3.13
CA GLN A 230 25.76 1.45 2.49
C GLN A 230 25.45 1.50 0.97
N GLU A 231 25.49 0.37 0.26
CA GLU A 231 25.28 0.29 -1.20
C GLU A 231 23.81 0.34 -1.65
N ILE A 232 22.89 -0.29 -0.92
CA ILE A 232 21.48 -0.37 -1.34
C ILE A 232 20.79 1.00 -1.15
N TYR A 233 21.16 1.73 -0.11
CA TYR A 233 20.53 3.03 0.17
C TYR A 233 20.94 4.11 -0.83
N SER A 234 22.21 4.15 -1.27
CA SER A 234 22.61 5.12 -2.30
C SER A 234 21.91 4.86 -3.65
N ALA A 235 21.71 3.58 -4.02
CA ALA A 235 21.04 3.18 -5.25
C ALA A 235 19.51 3.33 -5.22
N MET A 236 18.86 3.11 -4.07
CA MET A 236 17.39 3.24 -3.93
C MET A 236 16.94 4.62 -3.43
N PHE A 237 17.78 5.33 -2.67
CA PHE A 237 17.37 6.44 -1.80
C PHE A 237 18.30 7.67 -1.80
N GLY A 238 19.07 7.91 -2.87
CA GLY A 238 19.93 9.10 -2.96
C GLY A 238 19.20 10.37 -2.52
N ALA A 239 19.73 11.04 -1.48
CA ALA A 239 19.11 12.22 -0.84
C ALA A 239 18.74 13.32 -1.84
N GLU A 240 19.51 13.44 -2.93
CA GLU A 240 19.24 14.37 -4.03
C GLU A 240 17.88 14.13 -4.69
N ARG A 241 17.46 12.87 -4.85
CA ARG A 241 16.21 12.52 -5.55
C ARG A 241 14.96 12.94 -4.77
N TYR A 242 14.92 12.66 -3.46
CA TYR A 242 13.77 13.03 -2.62
C TYR A 242 13.69 14.55 -2.43
N ASN A 243 14.82 15.21 -2.22
CA ASN A 243 14.88 16.66 -2.16
C ASN A 243 14.44 17.30 -3.49
N HIS A 244 14.80 16.70 -4.63
CA HIS A 244 14.32 17.14 -5.94
C HIS A 244 12.78 17.08 -6.05
N PHE A 245 12.15 15.97 -5.65
CA PHE A 245 10.69 15.85 -5.66
C PHE A 245 10.00 16.81 -4.68
N ILE A 246 10.54 16.99 -3.47
CA ILE A 246 10.05 18.00 -2.51
C ILE A 246 10.12 19.41 -3.13
N ASN A 247 11.22 19.75 -3.79
CA ASN A 247 11.40 21.05 -4.42
C ASN A 247 10.44 21.26 -5.59
N ILE A 248 10.16 20.22 -6.38
CA ILE A 248 9.11 20.26 -7.41
C ILE A 248 7.76 20.58 -6.78
N ALA A 249 7.35 19.82 -5.75
CA ALA A 249 6.06 20.03 -5.09
C ALA A 249 5.95 21.44 -4.49
N LYS A 250 7.00 21.92 -3.79
CA LYS A 250 7.10 23.31 -3.30
C LYS A 250 6.95 24.34 -4.42
N GLY A 251 7.67 24.16 -5.53
CA GLY A 251 7.61 25.07 -6.67
C GLY A 251 6.20 25.15 -7.27
N ARG A 252 5.54 24.01 -7.43
CA ARG A 252 4.16 23.93 -7.93
C ARG A 252 3.17 24.59 -6.98
N LEU A 253 3.31 24.39 -5.66
CA LEU A 253 2.48 25.05 -4.66
C LEU A 253 2.68 26.57 -4.61
N ASN A 254 3.93 27.03 -4.65
CA ASN A 254 4.24 28.47 -4.65
C ASN A 254 3.60 29.18 -5.86
N ALA A 255 3.44 28.48 -6.98
CA ALA A 255 2.81 29.04 -8.17
C ALA A 255 1.30 29.32 -7.97
N CYS A 256 0.65 28.75 -6.96
CA CYS A 256 -0.78 28.97 -6.70
C CYS A 256 -1.15 30.37 -6.23
N GLY A 257 -0.16 31.17 -5.81
CA GLY A 257 -0.43 32.41 -5.09
C GLY A 257 -0.87 32.14 -3.65
N LYS A 258 -0.64 33.12 -2.78
CA LYS A 258 -1.24 33.14 -1.44
C LYS A 258 -2.67 33.62 -1.53
#